data_AF-F0VIJ7-F1
#
_entry.id   AF-F0VIJ7-F1
#
_cell.length_a   1.000
_cell.length_b   1.000
_cell.length_c   1.000
_cell.angle_alpha   90.00
_cell.angle_beta   90.00
_cell.angle_gamma   90.00
#
_symmetry.space_group_name_H-M   'P 1'
#
loop_
_entity.id
_entity.type
_entity.pdbx_description
1 polymer ?
#
loop_
_entity_poly.entity_id
_entity_poly.type
_entity_poly.pdbx_seq_one_letter_code
_entity_poly.pdbx_strand_id
1 'polypeptide(L)'
;MYSGSAEFETFLCEQLEKLKVDTDVFKDYVVGILQDENASRTEKVEAVTESLQFAVEDESVAGLVPDFATECVDKWVKEVEEVEHQKKAEQQEAALKDAVKAPSPAAAAATRGTPVKSQGWEDPQDKALKQRLMDQFAWQVDEVVDFDENGAEMLRTSTKKESHDPLAEDMFRNDNRARVAAAQQMDRLKAKAQHEDELRRRAEQKKLEALKKEKEKNRVAKKERRAGR
;
A
#
# COMPACT_ATOMS: atom_id res chain seq x y z
N MET A 1 4.64 11.04 17.82
CA MET A 1 4.01 9.86 18.44
C MET A 1 2.58 10.27 18.74
N TYR A 2 1.60 9.56 18.18
CA TYR A 2 0.19 9.91 18.28
C TYR A 2 -0.41 9.22 19.51
N SER A 3 -0.70 9.98 20.57
CA SER A 3 -1.09 9.44 21.88
C SER A 3 -2.46 8.72 21.93
N GLY A 4 -3.17 8.57 20.81
CA GLY A 4 -4.60 8.28 20.81
C GLY A 4 -5.43 9.54 21.03
N SER A 5 -6.75 9.41 20.99
CA SER A 5 -7.66 10.49 21.40
C SER A 5 -7.63 10.66 22.93
N ALA A 6 -7.91 11.85 23.44
CA ALA A 6 -7.99 12.07 24.90
C ALA A 6 -9.09 11.20 25.56
N GLU A 7 -10.13 10.86 24.79
CA GLU A 7 -11.22 9.97 25.21
C GLU A 7 -10.73 8.52 25.33
N PHE A 8 -9.93 8.06 24.36
CA PHE A 8 -9.30 6.74 24.40
C PHE A 8 -8.31 6.61 25.56
N GLU A 9 -7.49 7.63 25.80
CA GLU A 9 -6.55 7.63 26.93
C GLU A 9 -7.28 7.52 28.28
N THR A 10 -8.39 8.24 28.43
CA THR A 10 -9.20 8.18 29.66
C THR A 10 -9.82 6.79 29.83
N PHE A 11 -10.36 6.21 28.75
CA PHE A 11 -10.88 4.84 28.75
C PHE A 11 -9.80 3.81 29.11
N LEU A 12 -8.60 3.95 28.54
CA LEU A 12 -7.49 3.05 28.80
C LEU A 12 -7.07 3.11 30.28
N CYS A 13 -6.98 4.31 30.85
CA CYS A 13 -6.69 4.49 32.27
C CYS A 13 -7.74 3.84 33.18
N GLU A 14 -9.03 4.07 32.93
CA GLU A 14 -10.12 3.49 33.73
C GLU A 14 -10.10 1.95 33.73
N GLN A 15 -9.68 1.33 32.63
CA GLN A 15 -9.64 -0.12 32.52
C GLN A 15 -8.37 -0.73 33.12
N LEU A 16 -7.22 -0.05 33.00
CA LEU A 16 -5.99 -0.46 33.68
C LEU A 16 -6.14 -0.35 35.20
N GLU A 17 -6.85 0.67 35.70
CA GLU A 17 -7.21 0.79 37.11
C GLU A 17 -8.09 -0.37 37.59
N LYS A 18 -9.07 -0.82 36.79
CA LYS A 18 -9.91 -1.98 37.12
C LYS A 18 -9.11 -3.28 37.19
N LEU A 19 -8.11 -3.43 36.32
CA LEU A 19 -7.17 -4.55 36.33
C LEU A 19 -6.13 -4.45 37.45
N LYS A 20 -6.11 -3.33 38.20
CA LYS A 20 -5.14 -3.01 39.25
C LYS A 20 -3.69 -3.03 38.75
N VAL A 21 -3.49 -2.64 37.50
CA VAL A 21 -2.17 -2.57 36.86
C VAL A 21 -1.67 -1.13 36.89
N ASP A 22 -0.34 -0.94 36.95
CA ASP A 22 0.28 0.37 36.88
C ASP A 22 -0.10 1.08 35.57
N THR A 23 -0.93 2.10 35.69
CA THR A 23 -1.52 2.79 34.55
C THR A 23 -0.47 3.60 33.78
N ASP A 24 0.51 4.19 34.46
CA ASP A 24 1.51 5.05 33.81
C ASP A 24 2.47 4.23 32.95
N VAL A 25 2.82 3.02 33.38
CA VAL A 25 3.72 2.12 32.64
C VAL A 25 2.98 1.42 31.49
N PHE A 26 1.79 0.88 31.77
CA PHE A 26 1.08 0.05 30.80
C PHE A 26 0.29 0.84 29.76
N LYS A 27 -0.07 2.09 30.05
CA LYS A 27 -0.70 2.98 29.06
C LYS A 27 0.21 3.16 27.84
N ASP A 28 1.45 3.58 28.04
CA ASP A 28 2.40 3.82 26.95
C ASP A 28 2.75 2.52 26.20
N TYR A 29 2.81 1.41 26.92
CA TYR A 29 3.11 0.11 26.34
C TYR A 29 1.96 -0.41 25.45
N VAL A 30 0.72 -0.35 25.94
CA VAL A 30 -0.48 -0.75 25.17
C VAL A 30 -0.64 0.16 23.95
N VAL A 31 -0.47 1.47 24.10
CA VAL A 31 -0.51 2.42 22.98
C VAL A 31 0.58 2.10 21.95
N GLY A 32 1.79 1.72 22.39
CA GLY A 32 2.87 1.30 21.51
C GLY A 32 2.53 0.08 20.65
N ILE A 33 1.84 -0.91 21.22
CA ILE A 33 1.36 -2.09 20.49
C ILE A 33 0.29 -1.70 19.46
N LEU A 34 -0.64 -0.84 19.86
CA LEU A 34 -1.76 -0.42 19.00
C LEU A 34 -1.30 0.41 17.78
N GLN A 35 -0.22 1.17 17.94
CA GLN A 35 0.41 1.98 16.89
C GLN A 35 1.18 1.16 15.85
N ASP A 36 1.45 -0.14 16.07
CA ASP A 36 2.17 -0.93 15.09
C ASP A 36 1.30 -1.16 13.84
N GLU A 37 1.61 -0.45 12.75
CA GLU A 37 0.92 -0.57 11.47
C GLU A 37 1.14 -1.93 10.79
N ASN A 38 2.18 -2.69 11.20
CA ASN A 38 2.50 -3.98 10.59
C ASN A 38 1.77 -5.15 11.27
N ALA A 39 1.22 -4.93 12.47
CA ALA A 39 0.48 -5.94 13.21
C ALA A 39 -0.99 -5.97 12.77
N SER A 40 -1.50 -7.16 12.51
CA SER A 40 -2.92 -7.39 12.28
C SER A 40 -3.75 -7.17 13.55
N ARG A 41 -5.07 -6.95 13.41
CA ARG A 41 -5.98 -6.79 14.55
C ARG A 41 -5.87 -7.94 15.56
N THR A 42 -5.77 -9.17 15.07
CA THR A 42 -5.63 -10.36 15.91
C THR A 42 -4.30 -10.36 16.67
N GLU A 43 -3.20 -10.03 16.01
CA GLU A 43 -1.88 -9.94 16.65
C GLU A 43 -1.82 -8.81 17.69
N LYS A 44 -2.50 -7.68 17.45
CA LYS A 44 -2.62 -6.59 18.43
C LYS A 44 -3.38 -7.03 19.67
N VAL A 45 -4.49 -7.75 19.51
CA VAL A 45 -5.27 -8.29 20.64
C VAL A 45 -4.43 -9.28 21.44
N GLU A 46 -3.75 -10.22 20.77
CA GLU A 46 -2.89 -11.21 21.43
C GLU A 46 -1.75 -10.52 22.18
N ALA A 47 -1.04 -9.58 21.56
CA ALA A 47 0.06 -8.86 22.19
C ALA A 47 -0.40 -8.04 23.41
N VAL A 48 -1.53 -7.33 23.33
CA VAL A 48 -2.09 -6.60 24.47
C VAL A 48 -2.52 -7.58 25.58
N THR A 49 -3.15 -8.70 25.21
CA THR A 49 -3.58 -9.73 26.16
C THR A 49 -2.38 -10.31 26.90
N GLU A 50 -1.36 -10.80 26.21
CA GLU A 50 -0.16 -11.40 26.83
C GLU A 50 0.53 -10.44 27.79
N SER A 51 0.64 -9.18 27.38
CA SER A 51 1.33 -8.14 28.14
C SER A 51 0.61 -7.80 29.44
N LEU A 52 -0.72 -7.70 29.38
CA LEU A 52 -1.54 -7.43 30.56
C LEU A 52 -1.73 -8.68 31.43
N GLN A 53 -1.79 -9.86 30.83
CA GLN A 53 -1.89 -11.13 31.55
C GLN A 53 -0.64 -11.35 32.44
N PHE A 54 0.53 -10.91 31.97
CA PHE A 54 1.77 -10.93 32.75
C PHE A 54 1.77 -9.90 33.89
N ALA A 55 1.06 -8.79 33.71
CA ALA A 55 1.03 -7.67 34.65
C ALA A 55 -0.02 -7.82 35.75
N VAL A 56 -1.09 -8.57 35.48
CA VAL A 56 -2.19 -8.79 36.42
C VAL A 56 -1.77 -9.86 37.44
N GLU A 57 -1.50 -9.41 38.67
CA GLU A 57 -1.18 -10.29 39.80
C GLU A 57 -2.44 -10.93 40.43
N ASP A 58 -3.62 -10.35 40.19
CA ASP A 58 -4.89 -10.76 40.80
C ASP A 58 -5.67 -11.70 39.86
N GLU A 59 -5.68 -13.00 40.18
CA GLU A 59 -6.36 -14.04 39.40
C GLU A 59 -7.88 -13.79 39.23
N SER A 60 -8.50 -12.99 40.11
CA SER A 60 -9.93 -12.67 40.01
C SER A 60 -10.27 -11.74 38.85
N VAL A 61 -9.30 -10.92 38.42
CA VAL A 61 -9.44 -9.99 37.28
C VAL A 61 -8.65 -10.43 36.05
N ALA A 62 -7.79 -11.45 36.19
CA ALA A 62 -7.04 -12.04 35.07
C ALA A 62 -7.94 -12.59 33.95
N GLY A 63 -9.16 -13.02 34.28
CA GLY A 63 -10.16 -13.47 33.29
C GLY A 63 -10.77 -12.34 32.45
N LEU A 64 -10.63 -11.08 32.87
CA LEU A 64 -11.16 -9.91 32.16
C LEU A 64 -10.20 -9.37 31.09
N VAL A 65 -8.94 -9.81 31.13
CA VAL A 65 -7.87 -9.31 30.26
C VAL A 65 -8.15 -9.53 28.76
N PRO A 66 -8.61 -10.72 28.30
CA PRO A 66 -8.86 -10.95 26.87
C PRO A 66 -10.01 -10.09 26.32
N ASP A 67 -11.07 -9.93 27.10
CA ASP A 67 -12.23 -9.10 26.73
C ASP A 67 -11.82 -7.63 26.65
N PHE A 68 -11.02 -7.16 27.61
CA PHE A 68 -10.47 -5.82 27.63
C PHE A 68 -9.55 -5.55 26.44
N ALA A 69 -8.61 -6.46 26.15
CA ALA A 69 -7.69 -6.33 25.02
C ALA A 69 -8.46 -6.22 23.68
N THR A 70 -9.52 -7.01 23.54
CA THR A 70 -10.42 -6.95 22.38
C THR A 70 -11.15 -5.61 22.30
N GLU A 71 -11.72 -5.12 23.40
CA GLU A 71 -12.41 -3.82 23.44
C GLU A 71 -11.46 -2.65 23.14
N CYS A 72 -10.24 -2.70 23.67
CA CYS A 72 -9.19 -1.71 23.43
C CYS A 72 -8.82 -1.61 21.95
N VAL A 73 -8.53 -2.73 21.32
CA VAL A 73 -8.17 -2.77 19.89
C VAL A 73 -9.36 -2.32 19.04
N ASP A 74 -10.58 -2.70 19.40
CA ASP A 74 -11.78 -2.34 18.64
C ASP A 74 -12.08 -0.83 18.70
N LYS A 75 -11.89 -0.20 19.87
CA LYS A 75 -12.00 1.26 19.99
C LYS A 75 -10.90 1.97 19.24
N TRP A 76 -9.67 1.47 19.32
CA TRP A 76 -8.54 2.03 18.57
C TRP A 76 -8.76 1.99 17.06
N VAL A 77 -9.19 0.84 16.53
CA VAL A 77 -9.50 0.67 15.11
C VAL A 77 -10.63 1.61 14.67
N LYS A 78 -11.70 1.72 15.46
CA LYS A 78 -12.81 2.64 15.14
C LYS A 78 -12.39 4.11 15.16
N GLU A 79 -11.59 4.53 16.14
CA GLU A 79 -11.21 5.94 16.27
C GLU A 79 -10.07 6.35 15.34
N VAL A 80 -9.11 5.46 15.10
CA VAL A 80 -7.88 5.78 14.37
C VAL A 80 -7.97 5.30 12.92
N GLU A 81 -8.38 4.05 12.66
CA GLU A 81 -8.39 3.53 11.29
C GLU A 81 -9.55 4.10 10.45
N GLU A 82 -10.75 4.32 11.01
CA GLU A 82 -11.84 4.94 10.22
C GLU A 82 -11.56 6.41 9.89
N VAL A 83 -10.96 7.16 10.82
CA VAL A 83 -10.62 8.58 10.63
C VAL A 83 -9.42 8.75 9.69
N GLU A 84 -8.41 7.89 9.80
CA GLU A 84 -7.28 7.90 8.87
C GLU A 84 -7.66 7.39 7.48
N HIS A 85 -8.52 6.36 7.38
CA HIS A 85 -9.01 5.89 6.09
C HIS A 85 -9.86 6.97 5.38
N GLN A 86 -10.69 7.72 6.10
CA GLN A 86 -11.42 8.86 5.54
C GLN A 86 -10.48 9.98 5.09
N LYS A 87 -9.47 10.35 5.90
CA LYS A 87 -8.48 11.37 5.50
C LYS A 87 -7.62 10.95 4.32
N LYS A 88 -7.23 9.67 4.26
CA LYS A 88 -6.42 9.12 3.16
C LYS A 88 -7.27 9.03 1.88
N ALA A 89 -8.54 8.70 1.98
CA ALA A 89 -9.49 8.75 0.86
C ALA A 89 -9.70 10.19 0.36
N GLU A 90 -9.91 11.16 1.25
CA GLU A 90 -10.03 12.58 0.86
C GLU A 90 -8.72 13.12 0.24
N GLN A 91 -7.56 12.75 0.76
CA GLN A 91 -6.27 13.14 0.20
C GLN A 91 -6.02 12.50 -1.17
N GLN A 92 -6.40 11.24 -1.37
CA GLN A 92 -6.33 10.60 -2.68
C GLN A 92 -7.32 11.24 -3.67
N GLU A 93 -8.54 11.56 -3.25
CA GLU A 93 -9.52 12.25 -4.08
C GLU A 93 -9.05 13.68 -4.44
N ALA A 94 -8.44 14.40 -3.49
CA ALA A 94 -7.86 15.71 -3.73
C ALA A 94 -6.64 15.63 -4.67
N ALA A 95 -5.76 14.65 -4.50
CA ALA A 95 -4.60 14.42 -5.37
C ALA A 95 -5.02 14.05 -6.81
N LEU A 96 -6.08 13.26 -6.97
CA LEU A 96 -6.66 12.93 -8.28
C LEU A 96 -7.29 14.16 -8.94
N LYS A 97 -7.97 15.02 -8.18
CA LYS A 97 -8.53 16.29 -8.67
C LYS A 97 -7.45 17.30 -9.07
N ASP A 98 -6.32 17.32 -8.36
CA ASP A 98 -5.20 18.22 -8.67
C ASP A 98 -4.37 17.71 -9.87
N ALA A 99 -4.21 16.39 -10.01
CA ALA A 99 -3.60 15.77 -11.18
C ALA A 99 -4.40 15.98 -12.48
N VAL A 100 -5.73 16.08 -12.40
CA VAL A 100 -6.59 16.44 -13.55
C VAL A 100 -6.50 17.94 -13.87
N LYS A 101 -6.13 18.79 -12.90
CA LYS A 101 -6.06 20.24 -13.06
C LYS A 101 -4.67 20.75 -13.44
N ALA A 102 -3.63 19.93 -13.33
CA ALA A 102 -2.30 20.23 -13.86
C ALA A 102 -2.34 20.18 -15.40
N PRO A 103 -2.21 21.32 -16.11
CA PRO A 103 -2.10 21.29 -17.55
C PRO A 103 -0.73 20.70 -17.90
N SER A 104 -0.73 19.47 -18.41
CA SER A 104 0.43 18.93 -19.12
C SER A 104 0.81 19.89 -20.25
N PRO A 105 2.03 20.46 -20.29
CA PRO A 105 2.47 21.33 -21.38
C PRO A 105 2.93 20.49 -22.59
N ALA A 106 2.19 19.42 -22.92
CA ALA A 106 2.51 18.51 -24.01
C ALA A 106 1.26 18.00 -24.72
N ALA A 107 0.29 18.88 -25.01
CA ALA A 107 -0.77 18.59 -25.97
C ALA A 107 -1.39 19.88 -26.55
N ALA A 108 -0.55 20.81 -26.99
CA ALA A 108 -0.99 21.90 -27.86
C ALA A 108 -1.19 21.39 -29.29
N ALA A 109 -2.16 20.50 -29.51
CA ALA A 109 -2.79 20.23 -30.81
C ALA A 109 -3.84 19.12 -30.68
N ALA A 110 -5.06 19.47 -30.25
CA ALA A 110 -6.28 19.01 -30.93
C ALA A 110 -7.53 19.54 -30.20
N THR A 111 -8.42 20.10 -31.02
CA THR A 111 -9.87 20.21 -30.78
C THR A 111 -10.36 21.07 -29.63
N ARG A 112 -10.60 22.34 -29.97
CA ARG A 112 -11.78 23.09 -29.54
C ARG A 112 -13.05 22.24 -29.79
N GLY A 113 -13.87 22.03 -28.78
CA GLY A 113 -15.18 21.40 -28.90
C GLY A 113 -15.98 21.55 -27.59
N THR A 114 -17.04 22.35 -27.69
CA THR A 114 -18.15 22.67 -26.78
C THR A 114 -18.62 21.64 -25.71
N PRO A 115 -19.30 22.11 -24.64
CA PRO A 115 -19.79 21.27 -23.55
C PRO A 115 -21.03 20.48 -24.00
N VAL A 116 -20.98 19.16 -23.90
CA VAL A 116 -22.12 18.29 -24.19
C VAL A 116 -22.48 17.50 -22.93
N LYS A 117 -23.72 17.69 -22.49
CA LYS A 117 -24.46 16.78 -21.61
C LYS A 117 -24.55 15.42 -22.32
N SER A 118 -24.08 14.34 -21.70
CA SER A 118 -24.35 12.96 -22.14
C SER A 118 -24.44 12.10 -20.88
N GLN A 119 -25.61 11.88 -20.28
CA GLN A 119 -26.67 10.99 -20.76
C GLN A 119 -26.18 9.92 -21.75
N GLY A 120 -25.62 8.86 -21.13
CA GLY A 120 -25.81 7.46 -21.51
C GLY A 120 -25.41 7.05 -22.92
N TRP A 121 -24.12 6.76 -23.12
CA TRP A 121 -23.65 5.64 -23.93
C TRP A 121 -22.54 4.97 -23.12
N GLU A 122 -22.87 3.92 -22.35
CA GLU A 122 -21.84 3.00 -21.83
C GLU A 122 -21.22 2.30 -23.05
N ASP A 123 -19.89 2.36 -23.16
CA ASP A 123 -19.11 1.66 -24.16
C ASP A 123 -19.47 0.15 -24.12
N PRO A 124 -19.66 -0.54 -25.26
CA PRO A 124 -19.86 -1.99 -25.27
C PRO A 124 -18.79 -2.77 -24.50
N GLN A 125 -17.55 -2.24 -24.40
CA GLN A 125 -16.51 -2.83 -23.55
C GLN A 125 -16.80 -2.67 -22.06
N ASP A 126 -17.31 -1.51 -21.64
CA ASP A 126 -17.68 -1.25 -20.25
C ASP A 126 -18.91 -2.06 -19.83
N LYS A 127 -19.87 -2.25 -20.73
CA LYS A 127 -21.00 -3.15 -20.48
C LYS A 127 -20.55 -4.60 -20.32
N ALA A 128 -19.63 -5.07 -21.17
CA ALA A 128 -19.10 -6.43 -21.06
C ALA A 128 -18.29 -6.63 -19.76
N LEU A 129 -17.50 -5.63 -19.36
CA LEU A 129 -16.75 -5.66 -18.12
C LEU A 129 -17.68 -5.66 -16.90
N LYS A 130 -18.69 -4.78 -16.89
CA LYS A 130 -19.69 -4.69 -15.83
C LYS A 130 -20.55 -5.94 -15.73
N GLN A 131 -20.96 -6.53 -16.85
CA GLN A 131 -21.67 -7.80 -16.89
C GLN A 131 -20.81 -8.93 -16.30
N ARG A 132 -19.53 -9.01 -16.69
CA ARG A 132 -18.60 -10.03 -16.17
C ARG A 132 -18.30 -9.83 -14.68
N LEU A 133 -18.22 -8.58 -14.21
CA LEU A 133 -18.09 -8.27 -12.79
C LEU A 133 -19.34 -8.70 -12.03
N MET A 134 -20.53 -8.38 -12.57
CA MET A 134 -21.78 -8.86 -11.97
C MET A 134 -21.87 -10.38 -11.96
N ASP A 135 -21.43 -11.09 -13.01
CA ASP A 135 -21.42 -12.56 -13.00
C ASP A 135 -20.38 -13.15 -12.03
N GLN A 136 -19.26 -12.45 -11.81
CA GLN A 136 -18.17 -12.89 -10.93
C GLN A 136 -18.49 -12.66 -9.44
N PHE A 137 -19.26 -11.62 -9.11
CA PHE A 137 -19.61 -11.24 -7.74
C PHE A 137 -21.10 -11.37 -7.43
N ALA A 138 -21.92 -11.77 -8.41
CA ALA A 138 -23.25 -12.28 -8.14
C ALA A 138 -23.07 -13.50 -7.25
N TRP A 139 -23.70 -13.44 -6.08
CA TRP A 139 -23.86 -14.60 -5.23
C TRP A 139 -24.61 -15.64 -6.07
N GLN A 140 -23.88 -16.65 -6.54
CA GLN A 140 -24.48 -17.84 -7.12
C GLN A 140 -25.28 -18.47 -5.98
N VAL A 141 -26.59 -18.21 -5.97
CA VAL A 141 -27.53 -19.04 -5.22
C VAL A 141 -27.46 -20.41 -5.90
N ASP A 142 -26.55 -21.25 -5.41
CA ASP A 142 -26.27 -22.58 -5.98
C ASP A 142 -27.48 -23.52 -5.88
N GLU A 143 -28.49 -23.14 -5.07
CA GLU A 143 -29.68 -23.94 -4.82
C GLU A 143 -30.93 -23.05 -4.86
N VAL A 144 -31.58 -22.98 -6.02
CA VAL A 144 -33.01 -22.64 -6.05
C VAL A 144 -33.76 -23.94 -5.83
N VAL A 145 -34.19 -24.17 -4.60
CA VAL A 145 -35.06 -25.30 -4.25
C VAL A 145 -36.48 -24.95 -4.72
N ASP A 146 -36.83 -25.40 -5.92
CA ASP A 146 -38.21 -25.41 -6.37
C ASP A 146 -38.90 -26.69 -5.83
N PHE A 147 -40.08 -26.51 -5.22
CA PHE A 147 -40.95 -27.61 -4.81
C PHE A 147 -41.92 -27.93 -5.94
N ASP A 148 -42.07 -29.21 -6.29
CA ASP A 148 -43.13 -29.64 -7.21
C ASP A 148 -44.53 -29.55 -6.55
N GLU A 149 -45.60 -29.76 -7.31
CA GLU A 149 -46.99 -29.73 -6.80
C GLU A 149 -47.28 -30.79 -5.71
N ASN A 150 -46.34 -31.71 -5.46
CA ASN A 150 -46.39 -32.75 -4.43
C ASN A 150 -45.40 -32.50 -3.27
N GLY A 151 -44.68 -31.37 -3.26
CA GLY A 151 -43.75 -30.97 -2.20
C GLY A 151 -42.38 -31.66 -2.23
N ALA A 152 -41.97 -32.28 -3.34
CA ALA A 152 -40.66 -32.89 -3.48
C ALA A 152 -39.64 -31.90 -4.10
N GLU A 153 -38.42 -31.90 -3.56
CA GLU A 153 -37.32 -31.00 -3.97
C GLU A 153 -36.69 -31.47 -5.29
N MET A 154 -36.63 -30.58 -6.31
CA MET A 154 -35.91 -30.85 -7.56
C MET A 154 -34.66 -29.96 -7.69
N LEU A 155 -33.47 -30.58 -7.73
CA LEU A 155 -32.22 -29.88 -8.05
C LEU A 155 -31.99 -29.78 -9.56
N ARG A 156 -31.82 -28.56 -10.08
CA ARG A 156 -31.33 -28.30 -11.46
C ARG A 156 -29.84 -27.96 -11.45
N THR A 157 -28.99 -28.95 -11.69
CA THR A 157 -27.56 -28.71 -11.90
C THR A 157 -27.30 -28.26 -13.34
N SER A 158 -26.73 -27.08 -13.54
CA SER A 158 -26.27 -26.63 -14.85
C SER A 158 -24.93 -27.29 -15.21
N THR A 159 -24.89 -28.02 -16.32
CA THR A 159 -23.69 -28.69 -16.83
C THR A 159 -22.64 -27.68 -17.30
N LYS A 160 -21.48 -27.63 -16.62
CA LYS A 160 -20.29 -26.86 -17.00
C LYS A 160 -19.75 -27.29 -18.36
N LYS A 161 -19.51 -26.33 -19.24
CA LYS A 161 -18.73 -26.49 -20.48
C LYS A 161 -17.29 -26.07 -20.17
N GLU A 162 -16.36 -27.02 -20.08
CA GLU A 162 -14.93 -26.70 -19.94
C GLU A 162 -14.41 -26.08 -21.25
N SER A 163 -14.29 -24.75 -21.26
CA SER A 163 -13.50 -24.04 -22.27
C SER A 163 -12.06 -23.95 -21.78
N HIS A 164 -11.16 -24.74 -22.37
CA HIS A 164 -9.72 -24.65 -22.16
C HIS A 164 -9.18 -23.41 -22.90
N ASP A 165 -9.36 -22.23 -22.30
CA ASP A 165 -8.79 -20.97 -22.80
C ASP A 165 -7.35 -20.81 -22.27
N PRO A 166 -6.31 -20.82 -23.13
CA PRO A 166 -4.92 -20.66 -22.69
C PRO A 166 -4.62 -19.31 -22.03
N LEU A 167 -5.49 -18.29 -22.19
CA LEU A 167 -5.40 -17.04 -21.43
C LEU A 167 -5.91 -17.18 -19.98
N ALA A 168 -6.76 -18.17 -19.70
CA ALA A 168 -7.26 -18.40 -18.35
C ALA A 168 -6.19 -19.03 -17.45
N GLU A 169 -5.33 -19.92 -17.98
CA GLU A 169 -4.25 -20.53 -17.19
C GLU A 169 -3.16 -19.54 -16.76
N ASP A 170 -2.92 -18.48 -17.54
CA ASP A 170 -1.87 -17.49 -17.26
C ASP A 170 -2.25 -16.55 -16.10
N MET A 171 -3.55 -16.31 -15.87
CA MET A 171 -4.03 -15.46 -14.77
C MET A 171 -4.03 -16.14 -13.39
N PHE A 172 -3.85 -17.47 -13.32
CA PHE A 172 -3.83 -18.22 -12.05
C PHE A 172 -2.44 -18.77 -11.69
N ARG A 173 -1.40 -18.45 -12.46
CA ARG A 173 -0.02 -18.82 -12.12
C ARG A 173 0.55 -17.87 -11.06
N ASN A 174 1.18 -18.43 -10.03
CA ASN A 174 1.86 -17.66 -9.00
C ASN A 174 3.14 -17.03 -9.58
N ASP A 175 3.00 -15.78 -10.03
CA ASP A 175 4.08 -15.00 -10.64
C ASP A 175 5.05 -14.36 -9.64
N ASN A 176 4.88 -14.57 -8.32
CA ASN A 176 5.71 -13.91 -7.32
C ASN A 176 7.20 -14.27 -7.51
N ARG A 177 7.50 -15.53 -7.85
CA ARG A 177 8.87 -15.96 -8.13
C ARG A 177 9.46 -15.28 -9.37
N ALA A 178 8.66 -15.13 -10.43
CA ALA A 178 9.09 -14.47 -11.67
C ALA A 178 9.29 -12.96 -11.46
N ARG A 179 8.38 -12.31 -10.73
CA ARG A 179 8.47 -10.88 -10.38
C ARG A 179 9.71 -10.58 -9.53
N VAL A 180 9.99 -11.40 -8.51
CA VAL A 180 11.19 -11.22 -7.68
C VAL A 180 12.47 -11.43 -8.50
N ALA A 181 12.51 -12.45 -9.37
CA ALA A 181 13.66 -12.68 -10.23
C ALA A 181 13.88 -11.52 -11.22
N ALA A 182 12.80 -11.00 -11.83
CA ALA A 182 12.87 -9.85 -12.74
C ALA A 182 13.34 -8.57 -12.03
N ALA A 183 12.84 -8.30 -10.81
CA ALA A 183 13.27 -7.17 -9.99
C ALA A 183 14.77 -7.25 -9.67
N GLN A 184 15.26 -8.41 -9.21
CA GLN A 184 16.69 -8.61 -8.93
C GLN A 184 17.57 -8.46 -10.17
N GLN A 185 17.11 -8.92 -11.34
CA GLN A 185 17.85 -8.71 -12.59
C GLN A 185 17.90 -7.23 -12.98
N MET A 186 16.77 -6.51 -12.85
CA MET A 186 16.71 -5.08 -13.11
C MET A 186 17.64 -4.29 -12.18
N ASP A 187 17.71 -4.65 -10.90
CA ASP A 187 18.60 -4.01 -9.93
C ASP A 187 20.08 -4.25 -10.27
N ARG A 188 20.44 -5.48 -10.68
CA ARG A 188 21.79 -5.79 -11.15
C ARG A 188 22.16 -4.99 -12.40
N LEU A 189 21.23 -4.81 -13.34
CA LEU A 189 21.46 -4.02 -14.54
C LEU A 189 21.60 -2.53 -14.23
N LYS A 190 20.75 -1.99 -13.34
CA LYS A 190 20.85 -0.60 -12.86
C LYS A 190 22.17 -0.34 -12.17
N ALA A 191 22.61 -1.25 -11.28
CA ALA A 191 23.89 -1.12 -10.59
C ALA A 191 25.07 -1.13 -11.58
N LYS A 192 25.04 -2.00 -12.60
CA LYS A 192 26.06 -2.02 -13.66
C LYS A 192 26.06 -0.73 -14.48
N ALA A 193 24.89 -0.23 -14.85
CA ALA A 193 24.76 1.01 -15.63
C ALA A 193 25.30 2.22 -14.83
N GLN A 194 24.93 2.34 -13.55
CA GLN A 194 25.43 3.41 -12.68
C GLN A 194 26.95 3.36 -12.52
N HIS A 195 27.52 2.16 -12.36
CA HIS A 195 28.96 1.98 -12.26
C HIS A 195 29.69 2.33 -13.56
N GLU A 196 29.13 1.99 -14.73
CA GLU A 196 29.69 2.36 -16.03
C GLU A 196 29.63 3.88 -16.27
N ASP A 197 28.53 4.53 -15.90
CA ASP A 197 28.39 5.98 -15.98
C ASP A 197 29.38 6.70 -15.05
N GLU A 198 29.59 6.18 -13.82
CA GLU A 198 30.57 6.73 -12.89
C GLU A 198 32.01 6.59 -13.43
N LEU A 199 32.34 5.42 -13.99
CA LEU A 199 33.63 5.19 -14.66
C LEU A 199 33.85 6.16 -15.81
N ARG A 200 32.82 6.40 -16.62
CA ARG A 200 32.88 7.34 -17.75
C ARG A 200 33.07 8.77 -17.26
N ARG A 201 32.31 9.21 -16.25
CA ARG A 201 32.45 10.54 -15.64
C ARG A 201 33.86 10.75 -15.07
N ARG A 202 34.41 9.74 -14.38
CA ARG A 202 35.76 9.79 -13.80
C ARG A 202 36.83 9.85 -14.90
N ALA A 203 36.66 9.11 -15.99
CA ALA A 203 37.57 9.15 -17.13
C ALA A 203 37.54 10.53 -17.83
N GLU A 204 36.37 11.14 -17.98
CA GLU A 204 36.21 12.48 -18.57
C GLU A 204 36.85 13.56 -17.69
N GLN A 205 36.65 13.51 -16.38
CA GLN A 205 37.31 14.42 -15.43
C GLN A 205 38.84 14.31 -15.52
N LYS A 206 39.39 13.09 -15.57
CA LYS A 206 40.84 12.87 -15.70
C LYS A 206 41.39 13.42 -17.02
N LYS A 207 40.65 13.28 -18.13
CA LYS A 207 41.03 13.86 -19.43
C LYS A 207 41.04 15.40 -19.39
N LEU A 208 40.04 16.01 -18.76
CA LEU A 208 39.96 17.46 -18.60
C LEU A 208 41.11 18.01 -17.76
N GLU A 209 41.48 17.34 -16.67
CA GLU A 209 42.63 17.72 -15.85
C GLU A 209 43.96 17.61 -16.61
N ALA A 210 44.14 16.55 -17.40
CA ALA A 210 45.33 16.38 -18.23
C ALA A 210 45.47 17.52 -19.25
N LEU A 211 44.37 17.89 -19.94
CA LEU A 211 44.35 19.01 -20.87
C LEU A 211 44.64 20.36 -20.20
N LYS A 212 44.13 20.58 -18.97
CA LYS A 212 44.45 21.79 -18.19
C LYS A 212 45.94 21.84 -17.85
N LYS A 213 46.52 20.73 -17.40
CA LYS A 213 47.95 20.61 -17.08
C LYS A 213 48.84 20.85 -18.30
N GLU A 214 48.48 20.31 -19.48
CA GLU A 214 49.24 20.57 -20.71
C GLU A 214 49.14 22.02 -21.19
N LYS A 215 47.95 22.63 -21.13
CA LYS A 215 47.77 24.05 -21.46
C LYS A 215 48.61 24.94 -20.53
N GLU A 216 48.66 24.61 -19.24
CA GLU A 216 49.48 25.34 -18.28
C GLU A 216 50.98 25.16 -18.54
N LYS A 217 51.46 23.94 -18.78
CA LYS A 217 52.85 23.67 -19.18
C LYS A 217 53.25 24.44 -20.44
N ASN A 218 52.39 24.43 -21.47
CA ASN A 218 52.63 25.19 -22.70
C ASN A 218 52.65 26.70 -22.46
N ARG A 219 51.80 27.21 -21.56
CA ARG A 219 51.80 28.63 -21.18
C ARG A 219 53.08 29.03 -20.46
N VAL A 220 53.55 28.22 -19.52
CA VAL A 220 54.80 28.45 -18.77
C VAL A 220 56.01 28.40 -19.70
N ALA A 221 56.15 27.36 -20.53
CA ALA A 221 57.25 27.23 -21.48
C ALA A 221 57.31 28.40 -22.50
N LYS A 222 56.15 28.89 -22.94
CA LYS A 222 56.07 30.08 -23.82
C LYS A 222 56.50 31.36 -23.09
N LYS A 223 56.24 31.48 -21.79
CA LYS A 223 56.62 32.63 -20.96
C LYS A 223 58.14 32.64 -20.71
N GLU A 224 58.73 31.49 -20.42
CA GLU A 224 60.19 31.34 -20.24
C GLU A 224 60.97 31.63 -21.53
N ARG A 225 60.50 31.15 -22.69
CA ARG A 225 61.10 31.49 -24.00
C ARG A 225 61.05 32.98 -24.33
N ARG A 226 60.10 33.73 -23.77
CA ARG A 226 59.95 35.18 -23.99
C ARG A 226 60.75 36.02 -22.99
N ALA A 227 61.08 35.47 -21.82
CA ALA A 227 61.87 36.15 -20.80
C ALA A 227 63.38 35.94 -20.99
N GLY A 228 63.80 34.88 -21.68
CA GLY A 228 65.20 34.60 -22.00
C GLY A 228 65.71 35.15 -23.34
N ARG A 229 65.03 36.13 -23.94
CA ARG A 229 65.41 36.74 -25.22
C ARG A 229 65.44 38.26 -25.11
#